data_AF-A0A2V4VUJ2-F1
#
_entry.id   AF-A0A2V4VUJ2-F1
#
_cell.length_a   1.000
_cell.length_b   1.000
_cell.length_c   1.000
_cell.angle_alpha   90.00
_cell.angle_beta   90.00
_cell.angle_gamma   90.00
#
_symmetry.space_group_name_H-M   'P 1'
#
loop_
_entity.id
_entity.type
_entity.pdbx_description
1 polymer ?
#
loop_
_entity_poly.entity_id
_entity_poly.type
_entity_poly.pdbx_seq_one_letter_code
_entity_poly.pdbx_strand_id
1 'polypeptide(L)'
;MNIAFILNMRLKPIALLSGLLVSPLLSYSALAQTYQIQGFSDDYYAVIDQLGEYGYEANSIIKIIDEKTHKTLISQPASIDIEYELSNSEEHELGEKVSANIVSIPYGEHSVLIYDDFNFDGQKDLAIKDGRNGCYGGPSYQVYLKDGETFVHSEGFTDLAQGYCGFFGFNKTTKTLDTMSKSGAGWHQYSEHKVIDNKPVAVHVLVEEYNSKGLISITERTRVNGKMVEDSYEMLPEYDNENDDGTLPFIYKLDLDNGKKMVLNKTYDKEGEQMYYAFADKNDRIELYYDGPFVYDTAKKTLSFLNKPVVYQINKQGITVRQSNKSVLLKSVPQSEQGSLEKLGHFDNVSVR
;
A
#
# COMPACT_ATOMS: atom_id res chain seq x y z
N MET A 1 5.05 59.01 -78.23
CA MET A 1 3.90 58.08 -78.22
C MET A 1 4.44 56.68 -78.38
N ASN A 2 4.46 55.88 -77.29
CA ASN A 2 4.62 54.40 -77.24
C ASN A 2 5.93 53.82 -77.88
N ILE A 3 6.71 52.85 -77.36
CA ILE A 3 6.54 51.69 -76.45
C ILE A 3 7.95 51.28 -75.93
N ALA A 4 8.02 50.85 -74.65
CA ALA A 4 8.86 49.82 -73.97
C ALA A 4 10.37 49.59 -74.32
N PHE A 5 11.22 48.94 -73.53
CA PHE A 5 11.05 47.76 -72.66
C PHE A 5 12.16 47.66 -71.58
N ILE A 6 11.88 46.78 -70.63
CA ILE A 6 12.45 46.44 -69.31
C ILE A 6 13.80 45.67 -69.37
N LEU A 7 14.74 45.92 -68.42
CA LEU A 7 15.22 45.00 -67.34
C LEU A 7 16.75 44.96 -67.06
N ASN A 8 17.05 44.99 -65.75
CA ASN A 8 18.06 44.25 -64.97
C ASN A 8 19.51 44.76 -64.73
N MET A 9 19.69 45.20 -63.47
CA MET A 9 20.62 44.69 -62.43
C MET A 9 22.15 44.82 -62.63
N ARG A 10 22.79 45.56 -61.72
CA ARG A 10 23.48 45.06 -60.50
C ARG A 10 24.21 46.19 -59.78
N LEU A 11 23.95 46.37 -58.47
CA LEU A 11 24.68 47.27 -57.57
C LEU A 11 25.89 46.57 -56.91
N LYS A 12 26.91 47.38 -56.61
CA LYS A 12 28.24 47.05 -56.07
C LYS A 12 28.24 46.82 -54.55
N PRO A 13 29.24 46.12 -53.98
CA PRO A 13 29.40 46.02 -52.53
C PRO A 13 30.18 47.23 -51.97
N ILE A 14 29.78 47.68 -50.78
CA ILE A 14 30.52 48.62 -49.93
C ILE A 14 30.83 47.88 -48.62
N ALA A 15 32.10 47.90 -48.23
CA ALA A 15 32.60 47.30 -46.98
C ALA A 15 32.18 48.15 -45.77
N LEU A 16 31.74 47.49 -44.69
CA LEU A 16 31.61 48.10 -43.37
C LEU A 16 32.39 47.28 -42.34
N LEU A 17 33.26 47.98 -41.62
CA LEU A 17 34.14 47.52 -40.56
C LEU A 17 33.30 47.18 -39.31
N SER A 18 33.31 45.92 -38.85
CA SER A 18 32.71 45.52 -37.58
C SER A 18 33.76 45.50 -36.46
N GLY A 19 33.62 46.42 -35.50
CA GLY A 19 34.32 46.33 -34.22
C GLY A 19 33.65 45.29 -33.33
N LEU A 20 34.39 44.26 -32.94
CA LEU A 20 33.95 43.32 -31.90
C LEU A 20 33.98 44.02 -30.54
N LEU A 21 32.82 44.31 -29.97
CA LEU A 21 32.66 44.37 -28.51
C LEU A 21 32.64 42.94 -27.99
N VAL A 22 33.70 42.53 -27.29
CA VAL A 22 33.69 41.30 -26.49
C VAL A 22 33.05 41.67 -25.15
N SER A 23 31.74 41.43 -25.02
CA SER A 23 31.08 41.39 -23.72
C SER A 23 31.48 40.10 -23.01
N PRO A 24 32.09 40.13 -21.80
CA PRO A 24 32.31 38.92 -21.05
C PRO A 24 30.95 38.39 -20.62
N LEU A 25 30.55 37.27 -21.23
CA LEU A 25 29.47 36.43 -20.71
C LEU A 25 29.94 35.93 -19.34
N LEU A 26 29.52 36.63 -18.28
CA LEU A 26 29.54 36.12 -16.92
C LEU A 26 28.63 34.88 -16.92
N SER A 27 29.27 33.72 -17.09
CA SER A 27 28.64 32.43 -16.88
C SER A 27 28.43 32.34 -15.38
N TYR A 28 27.22 32.58 -14.89
CA TYR A 28 26.83 32.16 -13.55
C TYR A 28 26.92 30.63 -13.55
N SER A 29 28.05 30.09 -13.11
CA SER A 29 28.10 28.70 -12.69
C SER A 29 27.14 28.60 -11.50
N ALA A 30 26.00 27.94 -11.71
CA ALA A 30 25.14 27.53 -10.61
C ALA A 30 26.03 26.77 -9.62
N LEU A 31 26.18 27.31 -8.41
CA LEU A 31 26.90 26.61 -7.35
C LEU A 31 26.07 25.39 -7.00
N ALA A 32 26.61 24.20 -7.23
CA ALA A 32 26.03 22.97 -6.68
C ALA A 32 25.99 23.14 -5.15
N GLN A 33 24.80 23.06 -4.58
CA GLN A 33 24.61 23.11 -3.14
C GLN A 33 24.83 21.70 -2.58
N THR A 34 25.59 21.60 -1.50
CA THR A 34 25.88 20.32 -0.85
C THR A 34 25.29 20.31 0.56
N TYR A 35 24.55 19.26 0.88
CA TYR A 35 23.93 19.05 2.20
C TYR A 35 24.52 17.81 2.86
N GLN A 36 24.54 17.77 4.20
CA GLN A 36 25.00 16.61 4.95
C GLN A 36 23.84 15.85 5.60
N ILE A 37 23.94 14.52 5.60
CA ILE A 37 23.08 13.65 6.39
C ILE A 37 23.90 13.21 7.61
N GLN A 38 23.34 13.33 8.81
CA GLN A 38 24.11 13.25 10.06
C GLN A 38 23.60 12.15 11.02
N GLY A 39 24.48 11.74 11.94
CA GLY A 39 24.12 10.94 13.12
C GLY A 39 23.76 9.49 12.86
N PHE A 40 23.99 8.95 11.66
CA PHE A 40 23.68 7.56 11.35
C PHE A 40 24.85 6.59 11.63
N SER A 41 26.10 7.03 11.51
CA SER A 41 27.30 6.20 11.70
C SER A 41 28.48 7.03 12.23
N ASP A 42 29.39 6.36 12.96
CA ASP A 42 30.69 6.92 13.35
C ASP A 42 31.77 6.69 12.28
N ASP A 43 31.57 5.73 11.38
CA ASP A 43 32.54 5.35 10.34
C ASP A 43 32.22 5.97 8.97
N TYR A 44 31.01 6.52 8.80
CA TYR A 44 30.52 7.05 7.52
C TYR A 44 29.79 8.37 7.71
N TYR A 45 29.94 9.25 6.73
CA TYR A 45 29.06 10.40 6.54
C TYR A 45 28.48 10.38 5.13
N ALA A 46 27.35 11.06 4.96
CA ALA A 46 26.73 11.17 3.66
C ALA A 46 26.53 12.63 3.26
N VAL A 47 26.72 12.89 1.97
CA VAL A 47 26.50 14.20 1.37
C VAL A 47 25.54 14.09 0.21
N ILE A 48 24.74 15.14 0.03
CA ILE A 48 23.80 15.29 -1.07
C ILE A 48 24.31 16.43 -1.93
N ASP A 49 24.73 16.13 -3.16
CA ASP A 49 25.05 17.14 -4.15
C ASP A 49 23.82 17.45 -4.98
N GLN A 50 23.28 18.66 -4.86
CA GLN A 50 22.15 19.12 -5.66
C GLN A 50 22.64 19.55 -7.04
N LEU A 51 22.13 18.88 -8.08
CA LEU A 51 22.48 19.12 -9.47
C LEU A 51 21.51 20.10 -10.16
N GLY A 52 20.28 20.17 -9.66
CA GLY A 52 19.23 21.04 -10.21
C GLY A 52 17.97 21.07 -9.35
N GLU A 53 16.92 21.69 -9.89
CA GLU A 53 15.61 21.77 -9.24
C GLU A 53 14.87 20.43 -9.31
N TYR A 54 13.94 20.21 -8.37
CA TYR A 54 13.08 19.04 -8.36
C TYR A 54 12.10 19.03 -9.55
N GLY A 55 11.92 17.87 -10.19
CA GLY A 55 11.10 17.72 -11.42
C GLY A 55 11.86 17.27 -12.67
N TYR A 56 13.20 17.16 -12.60
CA TYR A 56 14.02 16.47 -13.60
C TYR A 56 14.33 15.02 -13.16
N GLU A 57 14.64 14.14 -14.12
CA GLU A 57 15.22 12.83 -13.81
C GLU A 57 16.57 13.03 -13.10
N ALA A 58 16.70 12.49 -11.87
CA ALA A 58 17.84 12.61 -10.96
C ALA A 58 18.38 14.04 -10.74
N ASN A 59 17.71 14.82 -9.88
CA ASN A 59 18.11 16.19 -9.52
C ASN A 59 19.24 16.28 -8.47
N SER A 60 19.70 15.15 -7.93
CA SER A 60 20.72 15.09 -6.88
C SER A 60 21.59 13.83 -6.99
N ILE A 61 22.74 13.85 -6.34
CA ILE A 61 23.58 12.66 -6.09
C ILE A 61 23.80 12.54 -4.59
N ILE A 62 23.46 11.39 -4.03
CA ILE A 62 23.73 11.05 -2.63
C ILE A 62 25.01 10.22 -2.60
N LYS A 63 26.00 10.66 -1.84
CA LYS A 63 27.30 10.00 -1.69
C LYS A 63 27.47 9.51 -0.27
N ILE A 64 27.94 8.27 -0.13
CA ILE A 64 28.39 7.71 1.15
C ILE A 64 29.90 7.73 1.15
N ILE A 65 30.50 8.32 2.18
CA ILE A 65 31.92 8.58 2.26
C ILE A 65 32.45 7.97 3.56
N ASP A 66 33.58 7.28 3.45
CA ASP A 66 34.31 6.76 4.60
C ASP A 66 34.94 7.90 5.41
N GLU A 67 34.66 7.95 6.71
CA GLU A 67 35.08 9.06 7.59
C GLU A 67 36.61 9.14 7.72
N LYS A 68 37.30 7.98 7.73
CA LYS A 68 38.74 7.92 7.98
C LYS A 68 39.58 8.19 6.74
N THR A 69 39.15 7.68 5.60
CA THR A 69 39.89 7.72 4.33
C THR A 69 39.38 8.80 3.39
N HIS A 70 38.20 9.37 3.67
CA HIS A 70 37.47 10.30 2.79
C HIS A 70 37.17 9.76 1.39
N LYS A 71 37.25 8.44 1.21
CA LYS A 71 36.94 7.78 -0.05
C LYS A 71 35.42 7.67 -0.20
N THR A 72 34.90 8.11 -1.34
CA THR A 72 33.51 7.84 -1.73
C THR A 72 33.32 6.34 -1.96
N LEU A 73 32.43 5.72 -1.18
CA LEU A 73 32.10 4.30 -1.27
C LEU A 73 30.90 4.05 -2.19
N ILE A 74 29.90 4.94 -2.14
CA ILE A 74 28.69 4.89 -2.96
C ILE A 74 28.43 6.28 -3.54
N SER A 75 27.94 6.32 -4.78
CA SER A 75 27.46 7.53 -5.45
C SER A 75 26.16 7.20 -6.17
N GLN A 76 25.03 7.53 -5.57
CA GLN A 76 23.70 7.16 -6.02
C GLN A 76 22.95 8.39 -6.55
N PRO A 77 22.61 8.42 -7.86
CA PRO A 77 21.68 9.42 -8.39
C PRO A 77 20.31 9.30 -7.72
N ALA A 78 19.69 10.43 -7.40
CA ALA A 78 18.39 10.45 -6.74
C ALA A 78 17.54 11.64 -7.21
N SER A 79 16.22 11.44 -7.18
CA SER A 79 15.23 12.50 -7.35
C SER A 79 14.60 12.83 -5.99
N ILE A 80 15.13 13.82 -5.29
CA ILE A 80 14.69 14.20 -3.94
C ILE A 80 14.24 15.65 -3.89
N ASP A 81 13.23 15.93 -3.08
CA ASP A 81 12.79 17.27 -2.77
C ASP A 81 13.53 17.78 -1.53
N ILE A 82 14.67 18.44 -1.73
CA ILE A 82 15.56 18.82 -0.62
C ILE A 82 14.89 19.80 0.35
N GLU A 83 13.98 20.66 -0.12
CA GLU A 83 13.26 21.60 0.74
C GLU A 83 12.31 20.85 1.67
N TYR A 84 11.62 19.84 1.15
CA TYR A 84 10.82 18.94 1.98
C TYR A 84 11.68 18.21 3.03
N GLU A 85 12.83 17.65 2.64
CA GLU A 85 13.70 16.93 3.58
C GLU A 85 14.26 17.85 4.69
N LEU A 86 14.60 19.10 4.36
CA LEU A 86 15.04 20.10 5.34
C LEU A 86 13.90 20.53 6.27
N SER A 87 12.68 20.71 5.75
CA SER A 87 11.52 21.06 6.58
C SER A 87 11.18 19.98 7.61
N ASN A 88 11.28 18.70 7.23
CA ASN A 88 11.14 17.60 8.18
C ASN A 88 12.27 17.64 9.22
N SER A 89 13.49 17.98 8.79
CA SER A 89 14.63 18.04 9.71
C SER A 89 14.53 19.17 10.74
N GLU A 90 13.78 20.25 10.45
CA GLU A 90 13.41 21.25 11.46
C GLU A 90 12.47 20.69 12.53
N GLU A 91 11.52 19.82 12.17
CA GLU A 91 10.66 19.09 13.12
C GLU A 91 11.51 18.23 14.08
N HIS A 92 12.64 17.71 13.59
CA HIS A 92 13.62 16.95 14.38
C HIS A 92 14.73 17.82 14.99
N GLU A 93 14.60 19.15 14.92
CA GLU A 93 15.53 20.13 15.52
C GLU A 93 16.99 20.05 14.99
N LEU A 94 17.18 19.69 13.72
CA LEU A 94 18.53 19.48 13.12
C LEU A 94 19.09 20.67 12.32
N GLY A 95 18.31 21.73 12.07
CA GLY A 95 18.73 22.89 11.27
C GLY A 95 18.88 22.56 9.77
N GLU A 96 19.93 23.04 9.11
CA GLU A 96 20.19 22.82 7.67
C GLU A 96 20.73 21.40 7.33
N LYS A 97 20.48 20.42 8.19
CA LYS A 97 20.97 19.03 8.06
C LYS A 97 19.80 18.09 7.85
N VAL A 98 20.00 17.05 7.04
CA VAL A 98 18.95 16.07 6.74
C VAL A 98 18.98 14.90 7.73
N SER A 99 17.81 14.49 8.25
CA SER A 99 17.63 13.31 9.11
C SER A 99 17.92 11.98 8.40
N ALA A 100 18.42 11.00 9.15
CA ALA A 100 18.55 9.60 8.74
C ALA A 100 17.71 8.67 9.63
N ASN A 101 17.42 7.45 9.14
CA ASN A 101 16.79 6.35 9.88
C ASN A 101 15.34 6.56 10.33
N ILE A 102 14.63 7.53 9.77
CA ILE A 102 13.19 7.69 9.98
C ILE A 102 12.46 6.82 8.96
N VAL A 103 11.66 5.89 9.47
CA VAL A 103 10.87 4.95 8.66
C VAL A 103 9.50 4.79 9.30
N SER A 104 8.49 5.41 8.70
CA SER A 104 7.09 5.22 9.10
C SER A 104 6.31 4.47 8.01
N ILE A 105 5.99 3.22 8.28
CA ILE A 105 5.34 2.28 7.35
C ILE A 105 3.83 2.12 7.66
N PRO A 106 2.99 1.86 6.65
CA PRO A 106 3.28 1.93 5.22
C PRO A 106 3.33 3.38 4.69
N TYR A 107 2.85 4.34 5.49
CA TYR A 107 2.80 5.76 5.17
C TYR A 107 3.31 6.59 6.35
N GLY A 108 4.12 7.60 6.05
CA GLY A 108 4.58 8.58 7.01
C GLY A 108 5.91 9.18 6.57
N GLU A 109 6.71 9.64 7.52
CA GLU A 109 8.03 10.21 7.25
C GLU A 109 9.06 9.13 6.91
N HIS A 110 9.87 9.42 5.90
CA HIS A 110 10.84 8.50 5.30
C HIS A 110 12.13 9.29 5.05
N SER A 111 13.21 8.91 5.73
CA SER A 111 14.51 9.56 5.56
C SER A 111 15.12 9.29 4.18
N VAL A 112 16.00 10.20 3.75
CA VAL A 112 16.84 10.05 2.55
C VAL A 112 17.80 8.86 2.67
N LEU A 113 18.19 8.50 3.90
CA LEU A 113 19.11 7.42 4.21
C LEU A 113 18.60 6.56 5.36
N ILE A 114 18.70 5.25 5.22
CA ILE A 114 18.46 4.26 6.28
C ILE A 114 19.72 3.42 6.42
N TYR A 115 20.21 3.25 7.65
CA TYR A 115 21.42 2.55 8.01
C TYR A 115 21.14 1.53 9.12
N ASP A 116 20.81 0.30 8.71
CA ASP A 116 20.45 -0.78 9.63
C ASP A 116 20.78 -2.17 9.03
N ASP A 117 20.77 -3.21 9.86
CA ASP A 117 21.06 -4.60 9.50
C ASP A 117 19.82 -5.26 8.85
N PHE A 118 19.75 -5.23 7.52
CA PHE A 118 18.61 -5.74 6.74
C PHE A 118 18.73 -7.24 6.49
N ASN A 119 19.94 -7.78 6.38
CA ASN A 119 20.18 -9.21 6.14
C ASN A 119 20.33 -10.04 7.42
N PHE A 120 20.29 -9.40 8.60
CA PHE A 120 20.34 -9.99 9.93
C PHE A 120 21.66 -10.69 10.26
N ASP A 121 22.77 -10.17 9.72
CA ASP A 121 24.13 -10.70 9.90
C ASP A 121 24.94 -9.99 11.02
N GLY A 122 24.37 -8.94 11.61
CA GLY A 122 24.98 -8.14 12.67
C GLY A 122 25.78 -6.93 12.17
N GLN A 123 25.90 -6.75 10.85
CA GLN A 123 26.47 -5.56 10.24
C GLN A 123 25.35 -4.68 9.67
N LYS A 124 25.53 -3.37 9.75
CA LYS A 124 24.55 -2.43 9.20
C LYS A 124 24.78 -2.21 7.71
N ASP A 125 23.69 -2.29 6.97
CA ASP A 125 23.53 -2.04 5.55
C ASP A 125 23.02 -0.62 5.29
N LEU A 126 22.93 -0.21 4.01
CA LEU A 126 22.48 1.12 3.61
C LEU A 126 21.31 1.02 2.63
N ALA A 127 20.25 1.79 2.86
CA ALA A 127 19.24 2.09 1.86
C ALA A 127 19.24 3.58 1.57
N ILE A 128 19.39 3.94 0.31
CA ILE A 128 19.52 5.32 -0.17
C ILE A 128 18.30 5.64 -1.02
N LYS A 129 17.54 6.68 -0.64
CA LYS A 129 16.36 7.13 -1.36
C LYS A 129 16.77 7.54 -2.78
N ASP A 130 16.15 6.96 -3.79
CA ASP A 130 16.46 7.23 -5.20
C ASP A 130 15.34 7.98 -5.93
N GLY A 131 14.14 8.02 -5.35
CA GLY A 131 13.04 8.79 -5.92
C GLY A 131 11.69 8.37 -5.39
N ARG A 132 10.74 8.27 -6.34
CA ARG A 132 9.31 8.08 -6.09
C ARG A 132 8.74 6.88 -6.85
N ASN A 133 9.50 5.80 -6.90
CA ASN A 133 9.11 4.58 -7.61
C ASN A 133 8.27 3.63 -6.73
N GLY A 134 7.87 4.05 -5.53
CA GLY A 134 6.97 3.32 -4.66
C GLY A 134 5.50 3.48 -5.05
N CYS A 135 4.63 2.76 -4.35
CA CYS A 135 3.19 2.77 -4.59
C CYS A 135 2.59 4.19 -4.53
N TYR A 136 1.81 4.55 -5.56
CA TYR A 136 1.26 5.90 -5.78
C TYR A 136 2.30 7.03 -5.79
N GLY A 137 3.51 6.76 -6.26
CA GLY A 137 4.59 7.75 -6.25
C GLY A 137 5.16 7.96 -4.84
N GLY A 138 5.06 6.96 -3.97
CA GLY A 138 5.73 6.93 -2.67
C GLY A 138 7.25 6.78 -2.79
N PRO A 139 8.00 6.94 -1.70
CA PRO A 139 9.46 6.88 -1.71
C PRO A 139 9.97 5.51 -2.18
N SER A 140 11.13 5.50 -2.83
CA SER A 140 11.85 4.30 -3.26
C SER A 140 13.33 4.38 -2.92
N TYR A 141 13.99 3.22 -2.82
CA TYR A 141 15.37 3.12 -2.36
C TYR A 141 16.22 2.16 -3.18
N GLN A 142 17.51 2.46 -3.26
CA GLN A 142 18.56 1.53 -3.66
C GLN A 142 19.22 0.97 -2.41
N VAL A 143 19.30 -0.35 -2.29
CA VAL A 143 19.81 -1.04 -1.09
C VAL A 143 21.19 -1.63 -1.35
N TYR A 144 22.10 -1.42 -0.41
CA TYR A 144 23.47 -1.89 -0.44
C TYR A 144 23.77 -2.64 0.85
N LEU A 145 24.16 -3.90 0.72
CA LEU A 145 24.56 -4.74 1.85
C LEU A 145 26.02 -4.53 2.20
N LYS A 146 26.36 -4.63 3.47
CA LYS A 146 27.75 -4.56 3.93
C LYS A 146 28.57 -5.75 3.41
N ASP A 147 29.74 -5.46 2.84
CA ASP A 147 30.72 -6.49 2.44
C ASP A 147 32.15 -6.03 2.80
N GLY A 148 32.63 -6.53 3.95
CA GLY A 148 33.90 -6.11 4.52
C GLY A 148 33.94 -4.61 4.78
N GLU A 149 34.92 -3.91 4.20
CA GLU A 149 35.04 -2.45 4.33
C GLU A 149 34.14 -1.68 3.33
N THR A 150 33.47 -2.39 2.41
CA THR A 150 32.69 -1.79 1.33
C THR A 150 31.19 -2.09 1.48
N PHE A 151 30.42 -1.69 0.47
CA PHE A 151 29.00 -1.96 0.34
C PHE A 151 28.71 -2.42 -1.08
N VAL A 152 27.89 -3.45 -1.22
CA VAL A 152 27.53 -4.06 -2.51
C VAL A 152 26.05 -3.87 -2.76
N HIS A 153 25.70 -3.35 -3.93
CA HIS A 153 24.30 -3.19 -4.32
C HIS A 153 23.58 -4.54 -4.34
N SER A 154 22.37 -4.57 -3.79
CA SER A 154 21.55 -5.77 -3.72
C SER A 154 20.25 -5.56 -4.47
N GLU A 155 20.14 -6.19 -5.63
CA GLU A 155 18.92 -6.19 -6.46
C GLU A 155 17.72 -6.69 -5.66
N GLY A 156 17.85 -7.82 -4.94
CA GLY A 156 16.71 -8.41 -4.23
C GLY A 156 16.13 -7.55 -3.11
N PHE A 157 16.97 -6.82 -2.36
CA PHE A 157 16.49 -5.88 -1.35
C PHE A 157 16.00 -4.58 -1.96
N THR A 158 16.66 -4.12 -3.03
CA THR A 158 16.20 -2.97 -3.81
C THR A 158 14.80 -3.24 -4.35
N ASP A 159 14.52 -4.42 -4.90
CA ASP A 159 13.19 -4.80 -5.40
C ASP A 159 12.12 -4.69 -4.31
N LEU A 160 12.42 -5.03 -3.06
CA LEU A 160 11.48 -4.85 -1.94
C LEU A 160 11.26 -3.38 -1.55
N ALA A 161 12.18 -2.49 -1.93
CA ALA A 161 12.10 -1.06 -1.72
C ALA A 161 11.70 -0.28 -2.99
N GLN A 162 11.21 -0.99 -4.02
CA GLN A 162 10.71 -0.45 -5.28
C GLN A 162 9.29 -0.96 -5.51
N GLY A 163 8.34 -0.08 -5.86
CA GLY A 163 6.95 -0.45 -6.19
C GLY A 163 6.02 -0.75 -5.00
N TYR A 164 6.54 -1.08 -3.83
CA TYR A 164 5.73 -1.29 -2.61
C TYR A 164 5.31 0.04 -1.96
N CYS A 165 4.31 -0.01 -1.09
CA CYS A 165 3.82 1.15 -0.34
C CYS A 165 4.74 1.42 0.85
N GLY A 166 5.81 2.18 0.58
CA GLY A 166 6.86 2.53 1.54
C GLY A 166 8.07 1.59 1.50
N PHE A 167 9.04 1.85 2.36
CA PHE A 167 10.16 0.95 2.62
C PHE A 167 9.66 -0.37 3.25
N PHE A 168 10.38 -1.47 3.05
CA PHE A 168 10.02 -2.73 3.70
C PHE A 168 10.24 -2.63 5.21
N GLY A 169 9.32 -3.20 5.99
CA GLY A 169 9.52 -3.42 7.41
C GLY A 169 10.58 -4.49 7.62
N PHE A 170 11.32 -4.42 8.72
CA PHE A 170 12.25 -5.48 9.10
C PHE A 170 12.15 -5.73 10.61
N ASN A 171 12.00 -6.99 10.99
CA ASN A 171 11.88 -7.40 12.38
C ASN A 171 13.09 -8.25 12.77
N LYS A 172 13.98 -7.69 13.59
CA LYS A 172 15.21 -8.35 14.03
C LYS A 172 14.97 -9.56 14.94
N THR A 173 13.83 -9.62 15.62
CA THR A 173 13.48 -10.74 16.51
C THR A 173 13.07 -11.96 15.69
N THR A 174 12.19 -11.77 14.72
CA THR A 174 11.70 -12.85 13.85
C THR A 174 12.62 -13.08 12.63
N LYS A 175 13.55 -12.16 12.35
CA LYS A 175 14.38 -12.11 11.15
C LYS A 175 13.53 -12.18 9.88
N THR A 176 12.56 -11.26 9.78
CA THR A 176 11.62 -11.16 8.65
C THR A 176 11.64 -9.78 8.03
N LEU A 177 11.34 -9.73 6.74
CA LEU A 177 11.09 -8.49 6.00
C LEU A 177 9.64 -8.46 5.52
N ASP A 178 8.97 -7.34 5.69
CA ASP A 178 7.53 -7.21 5.41
C ASP A 178 7.31 -6.13 4.35
N THR A 179 6.55 -6.46 3.31
CA THR A 179 6.12 -5.51 2.29
C THR A 179 4.61 -5.42 2.19
N MET A 180 4.12 -4.27 1.69
CA MET A 180 2.71 -4.01 1.46
C MET A 180 2.51 -3.37 0.09
N SER A 181 1.52 -3.86 -0.67
CA SER A 181 1.07 -3.27 -1.92
C SER A 181 -0.44 -3.11 -1.89
N LYS A 182 -0.97 -2.18 -2.68
CA LYS A 182 -2.43 -2.01 -2.77
C LYS A 182 -2.91 -1.49 -4.12
N SER A 183 -4.20 -1.64 -4.36
CA SER A 183 -4.92 -1.04 -5.48
C SER A 183 -6.26 -0.48 -4.98
N GLY A 184 -6.36 0.84 -4.93
CA GLY A 184 -7.50 1.54 -4.35
C GLY A 184 -7.64 1.26 -2.85
N ALA A 185 -8.87 1.23 -2.37
CA ALA A 185 -9.21 0.85 -0.99
C ALA A 185 -9.59 -0.64 -0.86
N GLY A 186 -9.84 -1.31 -1.99
CA GLY A 186 -10.49 -2.63 -2.00
C GLY A 186 -9.55 -3.82 -2.13
N TRP A 187 -8.27 -3.60 -2.48
CA TRP A 187 -7.30 -4.67 -2.69
C TRP A 187 -5.99 -4.35 -1.97
N HIS A 188 -5.54 -5.27 -1.13
CA HIS A 188 -4.28 -5.19 -0.39
C HIS A 188 -3.51 -6.50 -0.52
N GLN A 189 -2.18 -6.41 -0.57
CA GLN A 189 -1.28 -7.55 -0.46
C GLN A 189 -0.21 -7.25 0.58
N TYR A 190 -0.02 -8.19 1.49
CA TYR A 190 1.06 -8.21 2.48
C TYR A 190 1.98 -9.39 2.17
N SER A 191 3.28 -9.24 2.36
CA SER A 191 4.25 -10.31 2.07
C SER A 191 5.37 -10.33 3.10
N GLU A 192 5.56 -11.48 3.74
CA GLU A 192 6.68 -11.74 4.66
C GLU A 192 7.78 -12.50 3.92
N HIS A 193 9.02 -12.07 4.13
CA HIS A 193 10.22 -12.64 3.52
C HIS A 193 11.21 -13.08 4.59
N LYS A 194 11.94 -14.15 4.31
CA LYS A 194 13.17 -14.52 5.02
C LYS A 194 14.37 -14.18 4.17
N VAL A 195 15.49 -13.89 4.81
CA VAL A 195 16.76 -13.69 4.12
C VAL A 195 17.48 -15.03 4.03
N ILE A 196 17.73 -15.50 2.80
CA ILE A 196 18.47 -16.73 2.50
C ILE A 196 19.60 -16.34 1.55
N ASP A 197 20.85 -16.56 1.96
CA ASP A 197 22.04 -16.21 1.17
C ASP A 197 22.02 -14.75 0.68
N ASN A 198 21.77 -13.81 1.60
CA ASN A 198 21.65 -12.37 1.32
C ASN A 198 20.59 -12.00 0.27
N LYS A 199 19.55 -12.83 0.12
CA LYS A 199 18.42 -12.56 -0.76
C LYS A 199 17.10 -12.67 0.00
N PRO A 200 16.18 -11.70 -0.15
CA PRO A 200 14.83 -11.85 0.35
C PRO A 200 14.10 -12.95 -0.41
N VAL A 201 13.49 -13.87 0.33
CA VAL A 201 12.69 -14.98 -0.18
C VAL A 201 11.33 -14.93 0.49
N ALA A 202 10.28 -14.66 -0.28
CA ALA A 202 8.91 -14.66 0.22
C ALA A 202 8.56 -16.03 0.83
N VAL A 203 8.12 -16.03 2.08
CA VAL A 203 7.69 -17.22 2.82
C VAL A 203 6.20 -17.22 3.11
N HIS A 204 5.58 -16.04 3.12
CA HIS A 204 4.15 -15.87 3.31
C HIS A 204 3.65 -14.68 2.50
N VAL A 205 2.48 -14.81 1.87
CA VAL A 205 1.80 -13.74 1.14
C VAL A 205 0.32 -13.80 1.52
N LEU A 206 -0.24 -12.67 1.95
CA LEU A 206 -1.66 -12.51 2.24
C LEU A 206 -2.23 -11.49 1.25
N VAL A 207 -3.26 -11.89 0.50
CA VAL A 207 -4.03 -10.99 -0.35
C VAL A 207 -5.43 -10.86 0.22
N GLU A 208 -5.89 -9.63 0.38
CA GLU A 208 -7.22 -9.28 0.86
C GLU A 208 -7.93 -8.44 -0.21
N GLU A 209 -9.10 -8.88 -0.65
CA GLU A 209 -9.85 -8.20 -1.71
C GLU A 209 -11.34 -8.15 -1.39
N TYR A 210 -11.95 -6.97 -1.47
CA TYR A 210 -13.41 -6.85 -1.50
C TYR A 210 -13.96 -7.48 -2.77
N ASN A 211 -14.74 -8.55 -2.62
CA ASN A 211 -15.36 -9.23 -3.75
C ASN A 211 -16.72 -8.63 -4.14
N SER A 212 -17.29 -9.14 -5.23
CA SER A 212 -18.57 -8.64 -5.77
C SER A 212 -19.76 -8.78 -4.83
N LYS A 213 -19.64 -9.56 -3.74
CA LYS A 213 -20.70 -9.74 -2.73
C LYS A 213 -20.56 -8.74 -1.57
N GLY A 214 -19.52 -7.90 -1.58
CA GLY A 214 -19.14 -7.05 -0.46
C GLY A 214 -18.51 -7.81 0.71
N LEU A 215 -18.01 -9.03 0.48
CA LEU A 215 -17.23 -9.80 1.44
C LEU A 215 -15.74 -9.64 1.16
N ILE A 216 -14.89 -9.97 2.13
CA ILE A 216 -13.44 -9.98 1.94
C ILE A 216 -13.02 -11.38 1.47
N SER A 217 -12.46 -11.48 0.28
CA SER A 217 -11.77 -12.67 -0.19
C SER A 217 -10.33 -12.64 0.29
N ILE A 218 -9.93 -13.69 0.97
CA ILE A 218 -8.56 -13.89 1.45
C ILE A 218 -7.92 -14.97 0.60
N THR A 219 -6.70 -14.69 0.12
CA THR A 219 -5.80 -15.70 -0.43
C THR A 219 -4.49 -15.66 0.33
N GLU A 220 -4.21 -16.74 1.05
CA GLU A 220 -2.99 -16.92 1.82
C GLU A 220 -2.07 -17.90 1.08
N ARG A 221 -0.81 -17.53 0.88
CA ARG A 221 0.21 -18.41 0.29
C ARG A 221 1.35 -18.59 1.26
N THR A 222 1.61 -19.82 1.68
CA THR A 222 2.73 -20.16 2.55
C THR A 222 3.72 -21.04 1.82
N ARG A 223 5.03 -20.78 1.97
CA ARG A 223 6.08 -21.59 1.37
C ARG A 223 6.28 -22.89 2.15
N VAL A 224 5.99 -24.02 1.52
CA VAL A 224 6.22 -25.38 2.04
C VAL A 224 7.12 -26.14 1.06
N ASN A 225 8.25 -26.66 1.54
CA ASN A 225 9.23 -27.40 0.73
C ASN A 225 9.65 -26.65 -0.56
N GLY A 226 9.89 -25.35 -0.44
CA GLY A 226 10.34 -24.49 -1.53
C GLY A 226 9.26 -24.04 -2.51
N LYS A 227 7.99 -24.47 -2.34
CA LYS A 227 6.86 -24.07 -3.20
C LYS A 227 5.81 -23.31 -2.39
N MET A 228 5.14 -22.35 -3.02
CA MET A 228 3.97 -21.71 -2.41
C MET A 228 2.77 -22.66 -2.45
N VAL A 229 2.14 -22.84 -1.31
CA VAL A 229 0.86 -23.54 -1.13
C VAL A 229 -0.19 -22.50 -0.78
N GLU A 230 -1.33 -22.54 -1.47
CA GLU A 230 -2.39 -21.55 -1.37
C GLU A 230 -3.59 -22.10 -0.56
N ASP A 231 -4.14 -21.28 0.34
CA ASP A 231 -5.48 -21.43 0.93
C ASP A 231 -6.30 -20.18 0.58
N SER A 232 -7.59 -20.37 0.30
CA SER A 232 -8.51 -19.28 -0.03
C SER A 232 -9.81 -19.42 0.73
N TYR A 233 -10.29 -18.30 1.28
CA TYR A 233 -11.53 -18.26 2.05
C TYR A 233 -12.15 -16.86 2.03
N GLU A 234 -13.43 -16.77 2.39
CA GLU A 234 -14.13 -15.50 2.53
C GLU A 234 -14.24 -15.13 4.02
N MET A 235 -14.21 -13.84 4.32
CA MET A 235 -14.44 -13.26 5.64
C MET A 235 -15.55 -12.21 5.60
N LEU A 236 -16.21 -12.01 6.73
CA LEU A 236 -17.04 -10.82 6.93
C LEU A 236 -16.14 -9.58 6.90
N PRO A 237 -16.59 -8.47 6.28
CA PRO A 237 -15.88 -7.20 6.37
C PRO A 237 -15.96 -6.63 7.79
N GLU A 238 -15.02 -5.75 8.11
CA GLU A 238 -15.19 -4.87 9.27
C GLU A 238 -16.36 -3.93 8.99
N TYR A 239 -17.36 -3.97 9.88
CA TYR A 239 -18.50 -3.07 9.81
C TYR A 239 -18.21 -1.89 10.72
N ASP A 240 -17.97 -0.72 10.13
CA ASP A 240 -17.96 0.53 10.88
C ASP A 240 -19.30 0.73 11.58
N ASN A 241 -19.28 1.39 12.74
CA ASN A 241 -20.43 1.42 13.64
C ASN A 241 -21.66 2.10 13.00
N GLU A 242 -21.46 3.10 12.13
CA GLU A 242 -22.50 3.78 11.35
C GLU A 242 -21.88 4.36 10.06
N ASN A 243 -22.61 4.35 8.95
CA ASN A 243 -22.29 5.16 7.77
C ASN A 243 -22.38 6.66 8.12
N ASP A 244 -21.81 7.54 7.29
CA ASP A 244 -21.88 9.00 7.48
C ASP A 244 -23.31 9.56 7.64
N ASP A 245 -24.31 8.83 7.15
CA ASP A 245 -25.74 9.18 7.25
C ASP A 245 -26.48 8.53 8.44
N GLY A 246 -25.76 7.86 9.33
CA GLY A 246 -26.30 7.15 10.50
C GLY A 246 -26.97 5.82 10.18
N THR A 247 -26.89 5.32 8.93
CA THR A 247 -27.40 3.99 8.59
C THR A 247 -26.38 2.90 8.91
N LEU A 248 -26.88 1.71 9.26
CA LEU A 248 -26.01 0.55 9.47
C LEU A 248 -25.54 -0.02 8.11
N PRO A 249 -24.28 -0.48 8.00
CA PRO A 249 -23.74 -1.08 6.77
C PRO A 249 -24.27 -2.51 6.50
N PHE A 250 -25.23 -2.97 7.28
CA PHE A 250 -25.89 -4.27 7.17
C PHE A 250 -27.38 -4.17 7.57
N ILE A 251 -28.18 -5.17 7.17
CA ILE A 251 -29.62 -5.23 7.46
C ILE A 251 -29.86 -5.70 8.90
N TYR A 252 -29.20 -6.79 9.27
CA TYR A 252 -29.36 -7.41 10.59
C TYR A 252 -28.12 -8.21 10.96
N LYS A 253 -27.67 -8.12 12.22
CA LYS A 253 -26.52 -8.86 12.74
C LYS A 253 -26.84 -9.48 14.08
N LEU A 254 -26.31 -10.69 14.31
CA LEU A 254 -26.32 -11.39 15.59
C LEU A 254 -24.92 -11.91 15.94
N ASP A 255 -24.51 -11.69 17.18
CA ASP A 255 -23.48 -12.49 17.82
C ASP A 255 -24.14 -13.66 18.57
N LEU A 256 -23.52 -14.83 18.52
CA LEU A 256 -24.05 -16.06 19.09
C LEU A 256 -23.21 -16.51 20.29
N ASP A 257 -23.83 -17.23 21.23
CA ASP A 257 -23.21 -17.63 22.51
C ASP A 257 -21.92 -18.45 22.34
N ASN A 258 -21.71 -19.05 21.17
CA ASN A 258 -20.50 -19.81 20.82
C ASN A 258 -19.41 -18.97 20.14
N GLY A 259 -19.56 -17.64 20.12
CA GLY A 259 -18.66 -16.68 19.49
C GLY A 259 -18.82 -16.55 17.97
N LYS A 260 -19.73 -17.30 17.35
CA LYS A 260 -20.03 -17.17 15.91
C LYS A 260 -20.88 -15.94 15.64
N LYS A 261 -20.85 -15.48 14.39
CA LYS A 261 -21.59 -14.30 13.96
C LYS A 261 -22.50 -14.63 12.79
N MET A 262 -23.58 -13.90 12.66
CA MET A 262 -24.48 -13.96 11.52
C MET A 262 -24.82 -12.56 11.05
N VAL A 263 -24.75 -12.35 9.74
CA VAL A 263 -25.11 -11.09 9.10
C VAL A 263 -26.10 -11.36 7.97
N LEU A 264 -27.13 -10.53 7.91
CA LEU A 264 -27.93 -10.28 6.72
C LEU A 264 -27.48 -8.96 6.12
N ASN A 265 -27.16 -8.97 4.84
CA ASN A 265 -26.83 -7.75 4.11
C ASN A 265 -27.44 -7.79 2.71
N LYS A 266 -27.28 -6.72 1.95
CA LYS A 266 -27.76 -6.61 0.58
C LYS A 266 -26.61 -6.61 -0.42
N THR A 267 -26.93 -7.10 -1.60
CA THR A 267 -26.14 -6.91 -2.80
C THR A 267 -26.96 -6.10 -3.80
N TYR A 268 -26.28 -5.27 -4.58
CA TYR A 268 -26.87 -4.58 -5.71
C TYR A 268 -26.56 -5.39 -6.96
N ASP A 269 -27.59 -5.94 -7.59
CA ASP A 269 -27.46 -6.47 -8.94
C ASP A 269 -28.25 -5.60 -9.94
N LYS A 270 -28.25 -5.99 -11.21
CA LYS A 270 -28.96 -5.24 -12.27
C LYS A 270 -30.48 -5.43 -12.19
N GLU A 271 -30.97 -6.34 -11.37
CA GLU A 271 -32.36 -6.79 -11.29
C GLU A 271 -33.09 -6.22 -10.06
N GLY A 272 -32.36 -5.81 -9.02
CA GLY A 272 -32.86 -5.04 -7.89
C GLY A 272 -32.00 -5.22 -6.63
N GLU A 273 -32.59 -4.96 -5.46
CA GLU A 273 -31.91 -5.20 -4.18
C GLU A 273 -32.18 -6.66 -3.75
N GLN A 274 -31.12 -7.47 -3.67
CA GLN A 274 -31.20 -8.81 -3.13
C GLN A 274 -30.56 -8.89 -1.75
N MET A 275 -31.12 -9.71 -0.87
CA MET A 275 -30.55 -9.98 0.45
C MET A 275 -29.68 -11.24 0.42
N TYR A 276 -28.58 -11.26 1.17
CA TYR A 276 -27.84 -12.49 1.46
C TYR A 276 -27.71 -12.70 2.97
N TYR A 277 -27.44 -13.96 3.31
CA TYR A 277 -27.11 -14.46 4.63
C TYR A 277 -25.66 -14.92 4.67
N ALA A 278 -24.93 -14.48 5.68
CA ALA A 278 -23.57 -14.89 5.97
C ALA A 278 -23.47 -15.37 7.42
N PHE A 279 -22.91 -16.55 7.62
CA PHE A 279 -22.61 -17.12 8.93
C PHE A 279 -21.12 -17.37 9.04
N ALA A 280 -20.51 -16.82 10.08
CA ALA A 280 -19.08 -16.79 10.26
C ALA A 280 -18.65 -17.37 11.60
N ASP A 281 -17.42 -17.87 11.64
CA ASP A 281 -16.80 -18.28 12.88
C ASP A 281 -16.39 -17.08 13.76
N LYS A 282 -15.71 -17.36 14.88
CA LYS A 282 -15.25 -16.34 15.83
C LYS A 282 -14.18 -15.39 15.27
N ASN A 283 -13.55 -15.77 14.16
CA ASN A 283 -12.53 -15.01 13.45
C ASN A 283 -13.09 -14.44 12.15
N ASP A 284 -14.41 -14.34 12.01
CA ASP A 284 -15.09 -13.78 10.83
C ASP A 284 -14.97 -14.59 9.54
N ARG A 285 -14.37 -15.78 9.55
CA ARG A 285 -14.31 -16.67 8.38
C ARG A 285 -15.70 -17.22 8.08
N ILE A 286 -16.14 -17.07 6.84
CA ILE A 286 -17.44 -17.51 6.36
C ILE A 286 -17.50 -19.05 6.36
N GLU A 287 -18.47 -19.60 7.08
CA GLU A 287 -18.81 -21.03 7.09
C GLU A 287 -20.04 -21.34 6.23
N LEU A 288 -20.93 -20.37 6.06
CA LEU A 288 -22.10 -20.49 5.19
C LEU A 288 -22.49 -19.14 4.61
N TYR A 289 -22.57 -19.10 3.27
CA TYR A 289 -23.17 -18.01 2.50
C TYR A 289 -24.44 -18.51 1.82
N TYR A 290 -25.50 -17.71 1.81
CA TYR A 290 -26.76 -18.01 1.12
C TYR A 290 -27.43 -16.75 0.61
N ASP A 291 -27.67 -16.68 -0.69
CA ASP A 291 -28.30 -15.58 -1.44
C ASP A 291 -29.62 -16.00 -2.12
N GLY A 292 -30.07 -17.23 -1.88
CA GLY A 292 -31.30 -17.76 -2.46
C GLY A 292 -32.58 -17.18 -1.85
N PRO A 293 -33.75 -17.79 -2.14
CA PRO A 293 -35.03 -17.30 -1.64
C PRO A 293 -35.17 -17.38 -0.12
N PHE A 294 -35.76 -16.34 0.45
CA PHE A 294 -36.14 -16.23 1.86
C PHE A 294 -37.66 -16.10 2.02
N VAL A 295 -38.15 -16.52 3.19
CA VAL A 295 -39.53 -16.32 3.62
C VAL A 295 -39.54 -15.60 4.96
N TYR A 296 -40.15 -14.41 5.03
CA TYR A 296 -40.35 -13.67 6.27
C TYR A 296 -41.77 -13.85 6.81
N ASP A 297 -41.88 -14.44 7.99
CA ASP A 297 -43.14 -14.61 8.72
C ASP A 297 -43.36 -13.41 9.64
N THR A 298 -44.27 -12.51 9.26
CA THR A 298 -44.49 -11.25 9.96
C THR A 298 -45.07 -11.45 11.36
N ALA A 299 -45.97 -12.42 11.52
CA ALA A 299 -46.60 -12.75 12.80
C ALA A 299 -45.58 -13.31 13.81
N LYS A 300 -44.63 -14.13 13.34
CA LYS A 300 -43.59 -14.74 14.18
C LYS A 300 -42.30 -13.91 14.25
N LYS A 301 -42.20 -12.82 13.48
CA LYS A 301 -40.96 -12.05 13.28
C LYS A 301 -39.76 -12.96 13.01
N THR A 302 -39.93 -13.91 12.09
CA THR A 302 -38.94 -14.96 11.82
C THR A 302 -38.65 -15.02 10.33
N LEU A 303 -37.38 -14.85 9.96
CA LEU A 303 -36.89 -15.08 8.61
C LEU A 303 -36.52 -16.56 8.46
N SER A 304 -36.77 -17.16 7.30
CA SER A 304 -36.42 -18.56 7.05
C SER A 304 -35.90 -18.77 5.63
N PHE A 305 -34.97 -19.71 5.48
CA PHE A 305 -34.53 -20.18 4.16
C PHE A 305 -34.19 -21.66 4.19
N LEU A 306 -34.12 -22.27 2.99
CA LEU A 306 -33.81 -23.68 2.79
C LEU A 306 -32.51 -23.80 2.00
N ASN A 307 -31.42 -24.14 2.70
CA ASN A 307 -30.20 -24.61 2.06
C ASN A 307 -30.20 -26.15 2.13
N LYS A 308 -30.79 -26.78 1.11
CA LYS A 308 -31.21 -28.19 1.14
C LYS A 308 -30.09 -29.11 1.63
N PRO A 309 -30.36 -30.04 2.58
CA PRO A 309 -31.68 -30.39 3.15
C PRO A 309 -32.00 -29.64 4.46
N VAL A 310 -31.32 -28.54 4.77
CA VAL A 310 -31.36 -27.86 6.07
C VAL A 310 -32.22 -26.61 6.01
N VAL A 311 -33.14 -26.49 6.97
CA VAL A 311 -33.96 -25.28 7.16
C VAL A 311 -33.35 -24.42 8.24
N TYR A 312 -33.18 -23.14 7.94
CA TYR A 312 -32.69 -22.12 8.87
C TYR A 312 -33.85 -21.21 9.22
N GLN A 313 -33.98 -20.88 10.51
CA GLN A 313 -34.93 -19.90 11.00
C GLN A 313 -34.23 -18.91 11.91
N ILE A 314 -34.38 -17.62 11.62
CA ILE A 314 -33.66 -16.53 12.27
C ILE A 314 -34.67 -15.61 12.95
N ASN A 315 -34.42 -15.31 14.22
CA ASN A 315 -35.13 -14.31 14.99
C ASN A 315 -34.22 -13.79 16.12
N LYS A 316 -34.72 -12.91 16.97
CA LYS A 316 -33.95 -12.31 18.07
C LYS A 316 -33.37 -13.31 19.08
N GLN A 317 -33.90 -14.53 19.16
CA GLN A 317 -33.37 -15.59 20.04
C GLN A 317 -32.18 -16.34 19.42
N GLY A 318 -31.89 -16.10 18.15
CA GLY A 318 -30.79 -16.73 17.42
C GLY A 318 -31.27 -17.48 16.17
N ILE A 319 -30.58 -18.59 15.88
CA ILE A 319 -30.75 -19.34 14.64
C ILE A 319 -31.15 -20.77 14.98
N THR A 320 -32.37 -21.15 14.61
CA THR A 320 -32.79 -22.55 14.66
C THR A 320 -32.44 -23.24 13.36
N VAL A 321 -31.53 -24.22 13.43
CA VAL A 321 -31.09 -25.04 12.31
C VAL A 321 -31.78 -26.40 12.42
N ARG A 322 -32.52 -26.80 11.37
CA ARG A 322 -33.25 -28.07 11.33
C ARG A 322 -32.83 -28.92 10.16
N GLN A 323 -32.49 -30.18 10.45
CA GLN A 323 -32.20 -31.19 9.46
C GLN A 323 -32.88 -32.50 9.85
N SER A 324 -33.83 -32.97 9.04
CA SER A 324 -34.60 -34.19 9.29
C SER A 324 -35.20 -34.22 10.70
N ASN A 325 -34.65 -35.03 11.61
CA ASN A 325 -35.14 -35.24 12.98
C ASN A 325 -34.31 -34.49 14.04
N LYS A 326 -33.35 -33.67 13.63
CA LYS A 326 -32.49 -32.90 14.53
C LYS A 326 -32.78 -31.40 14.38
N SER A 327 -32.94 -30.73 15.51
CA SER A 327 -33.09 -29.29 15.61
C SER A 327 -32.08 -28.77 16.62
N VAL A 328 -31.29 -27.77 16.23
CA VAL A 328 -30.33 -27.10 17.11
C VAL A 328 -30.68 -25.62 17.13
N LEU A 329 -30.71 -25.03 18.32
CA LEU A 329 -30.78 -23.58 18.48
C LEU A 329 -29.38 -23.06 18.76
N LEU A 330 -28.85 -22.25 17.84
CA LEU A 330 -27.71 -21.39 18.09
C LEU A 330 -28.25 -20.13 18.73
N LYS A 331 -28.05 -19.98 20.04
CA LYS A 331 -28.60 -18.86 20.82
C LYS A 331 -27.84 -17.57 20.54
N SER A 332 -28.57 -16.46 20.45
CA SER A 332 -28.00 -15.12 20.42
C SER A 332 -27.48 -14.70 21.80
N VAL A 333 -26.39 -13.93 21.79
CA VAL A 333 -25.94 -13.23 22.98
C VAL A 333 -27.00 -12.19 23.36
N PRO A 334 -27.37 -12.06 24.66
CA PRO A 334 -28.34 -11.05 25.07
C PRO A 334 -27.93 -9.65 24.61
N GLN A 335 -28.85 -8.95 23.93
CA GLN A 335 -28.66 -7.58 23.45
C GLN A 335 -27.56 -7.39 22.39
N SER A 336 -27.09 -8.46 21.73
CA SER A 336 -26.14 -8.34 20.62
C SER A 336 -26.78 -8.04 19.26
N GLU A 337 -28.11 -8.04 19.18
CA GLU A 337 -28.80 -7.80 17.92
C GLU A 337 -28.63 -6.35 17.46
N GLN A 338 -28.26 -6.19 16.19
CA GLN A 338 -28.12 -4.89 15.53
C GLN A 338 -28.91 -4.91 14.22
N GLY A 339 -29.47 -3.78 13.82
CA GLY A 339 -30.35 -3.68 12.66
C GLY A 339 -31.77 -4.20 12.93
N SER A 340 -32.49 -4.59 11.87
CA SER A 340 -33.89 -5.00 12.00
C SER A 340 -34.30 -6.06 10.97
N LEU A 341 -35.10 -7.03 11.40
CA LEU A 341 -35.81 -7.97 10.52
C LEU A 341 -37.16 -7.40 10.03
N GLU A 342 -37.49 -6.16 10.35
CA GLU A 342 -38.74 -5.54 9.90
C GLU A 342 -38.61 -5.02 8.46
N LYS A 343 -39.74 -5.00 7.74
CA LYS A 343 -39.85 -4.45 6.37
C LYS A 343 -38.96 -5.12 5.31
N LEU A 344 -38.59 -6.39 5.46
CA LEU A 344 -37.75 -7.12 4.49
C LEU A 344 -38.42 -7.39 3.12
N GLY A 345 -39.72 -7.14 2.96
CA GLY A 345 -40.46 -7.47 1.74
C GLY A 345 -40.15 -6.61 0.51
N HIS A 346 -39.18 -5.71 0.59
CA HIS A 346 -38.71 -4.92 -0.56
C HIS A 346 -37.56 -5.61 -1.33
N PHE A 347 -36.92 -6.62 -0.74
CA PHE A 347 -35.88 -7.41 -1.42
C PHE A 347 -36.50 -8.44 -2.36
N ASP A 348 -35.94 -8.58 -3.55
CA ASP A 348 -36.54 -9.41 -4.63
C ASP A 348 -36.61 -10.89 -4.26
N ASN A 349 -35.65 -11.36 -3.46
CA ASN A 349 -35.58 -12.74 -3.01
C ASN A 349 -36.30 -12.99 -1.67
N VAL A 350 -37.10 -12.05 -1.16
CA VAL A 350 -37.85 -12.20 0.10
C VAL A 350 -39.36 -12.25 -0.15
N SER A 351 -39.96 -13.41 0.14
CA SER A 351 -41.41 -13.55 0.20
C SER A 351 -41.94 -13.27 1.62
N VAL A 352 -42.97 -12.42 1.73
CA VAL A 352 -43.60 -12.09 3.02
C VAL A 352 -44.88 -12.90 3.21
N ARG A 353 -45.07 -13.44 4.42
CA ARG A 353 -46.30 -14.13 4.82
C ARG A 353 -46.89 -13.65 6.14
#